data_AF-A0A819UMG5-F1
#
_entry.id   AF-A0A819UMG5-F1
#
_cell.length_a   1.000
_cell.length_b   1.000
_cell.length_c   1.000
_cell.angle_alpha   90.00
_cell.angle_beta   90.00
_cell.angle_gamma   90.00
#
_symmetry.space_group_name_H-M   'P 1'
#
loop_
_entity.id
_entity.type
_entity.pdbx_description
1 polymer ?
#
loop_
_entity_poly.entity_id
_entity_poly.type
_entity_poly.pdbx_seq_one_letter_code
_entity_poly.pdbx_strand_id
1 'polypeptide(L)'
;MSNLERLDLYIIFDCQTTFIDGNYLKKNILNSMTKLNEFHFSITSHISNVMKLNLPSKKDIQQTFIHFQTKNIIYVDYFPESKKGLCHIYSYPSKMIYYGDITNQFPGGLYEYVRQVSLFDEKPFEHEFLLRIQKSFP
;
A
#
# COMPACT_ATOMS: atom_id res chain seq x y z
N MET A 1 -10.62 -25.65 -7.89
CA MET A 1 -10.60 -24.74 -6.72
C MET A 1 -9.26 -24.89 -6.05
N SER A 2 -8.62 -23.77 -5.69
CA SER A 2 -7.28 -23.77 -5.09
C SER A 2 -7.32 -24.34 -3.67
N ASN A 3 -6.35 -25.20 -3.32
CA ASN A 3 -6.12 -25.67 -1.94
C ASN A 3 -5.12 -24.78 -1.19
N LEU A 4 -4.87 -23.57 -1.70
CA LEU A 4 -3.93 -22.64 -1.10
C LEU A 4 -4.48 -22.11 0.23
N GLU A 5 -3.83 -22.46 1.33
CA GLU A 5 -4.20 -22.01 2.68
C GLU A 5 -3.50 -20.72 3.11
N ARG A 6 -2.37 -20.41 2.47
CA ARG A 6 -1.55 -19.23 2.76
C ARG A 6 -1.10 -18.54 1.46
N LEU A 7 -1.23 -17.22 1.43
CA LEU A 7 -0.73 -16.37 0.35
C LEU A 7 -0.04 -15.13 0.94
N ASP A 8 1.25 -14.99 0.63
CA ASP A 8 2.01 -13.76 0.85
C ASP A 8 2.15 -13.04 -0.51
N LEU A 9 1.51 -11.88 -0.66
CA LEU A 9 1.37 -11.18 -1.94
C LEU A 9 2.12 -9.84 -1.94
N TYR A 10 3.02 -9.65 -2.89
CA TYR A 10 3.72 -8.38 -3.09
C TYR A 10 3.54 -7.91 -4.52
N ILE A 11 2.79 -6.82 -4.74
CA ILE A 11 2.52 -6.34 -6.10
C ILE A 11 2.46 -4.82 -6.17
N ILE A 12 2.95 -4.29 -7.29
CA ILE A 12 2.84 -2.89 -7.68
C ILE A 12 2.01 -2.83 -8.96
N PHE A 13 1.01 -1.95 -9.02
CA PHE A 13 0.12 -1.80 -10.17
C PHE A 13 0.01 -0.35 -10.61
N ASP A 14 0.03 -0.13 -11.92
CA ASP A 14 -0.46 1.11 -12.52
C ASP A 14 -1.94 0.93 -12.88
N CYS A 15 -2.80 1.63 -12.15
CA CYS A 15 -4.24 1.70 -12.37
C CYS A 15 -4.59 2.96 -13.17
N GLN A 16 -5.65 2.89 -13.98
CA GLN A 16 -6.07 4.04 -14.78
C GLN A 16 -6.90 5.04 -13.99
N THR A 17 -7.79 4.57 -13.09
CA THR A 17 -8.84 5.42 -12.50
C THR A 17 -9.00 5.27 -11.00
N THR A 18 -8.80 4.07 -10.44
CA THR A 18 -9.04 3.81 -9.02
C THR A 18 -7.92 2.98 -8.40
N PHE A 19 -7.63 3.23 -7.13
CA PHE A 19 -6.74 2.38 -6.35
C PHE A 19 -7.30 0.98 -6.14
N ILE A 20 -6.41 0.05 -5.82
CA ILE A 20 -6.80 -1.27 -5.33
C ILE A 20 -7.21 -1.13 -3.86
N ASP A 21 -8.49 -1.36 -3.57
CA ASP A 21 -9.07 -1.27 -2.23
C ASP A 21 -9.44 -2.65 -1.66
N GLY A 22 -9.96 -2.69 -0.45
CA GLY A 22 -10.36 -3.93 0.22
C GLY A 22 -11.51 -4.64 -0.48
N ASN A 23 -12.40 -3.89 -1.14
CA ASN A 23 -13.50 -4.47 -1.93
C ASN A 23 -12.96 -5.21 -3.16
N TYR A 24 -11.97 -4.63 -3.84
CA TYR A 24 -11.30 -5.24 -4.99
C TYR A 24 -10.63 -6.56 -4.59
N LEU A 25 -9.87 -6.56 -3.49
CA LEU A 25 -9.19 -7.79 -3.01
C LEU A 25 -10.20 -8.84 -2.55
N LYS A 26 -11.28 -8.43 -1.87
CA LYS A 26 -12.34 -9.35 -1.47
C LYS A 26 -12.98 -10.01 -2.69
N LYS A 27 -13.35 -9.23 -3.69
CA LYS A 27 -14.02 -9.71 -4.90
C LYS A 27 -13.13 -10.64 -5.74
N ASN A 28 -11.85 -10.28 -5.91
CA ASN A 28 -10.97 -10.95 -6.87
C ASN A 28 -10.05 -12.02 -6.26
N ILE A 29 -9.86 -12.02 -4.94
CA ILE A 29 -9.00 -13.00 -4.24
C ILE A 29 -9.83 -13.78 -3.23
N LEU A 30 -10.34 -13.11 -2.19
CA LEU A 30 -10.90 -13.80 -1.02
C LEU A 30 -12.17 -14.60 -1.36
N ASN A 31 -13.04 -14.08 -2.23
CA ASN A 31 -14.26 -14.80 -2.64
C ASN A 31 -13.95 -16.07 -3.46
N SER A 32 -12.82 -16.12 -4.15
CA SER A 32 -12.44 -17.25 -5.01
C SER A 32 -11.52 -18.24 -4.30
N MET A 33 -10.75 -17.79 -3.31
CA MET A 33 -9.82 -18.61 -2.53
C MET A 33 -10.42 -18.96 -1.17
N THR A 34 -11.49 -19.78 -1.17
CA THR A 34 -12.27 -20.08 0.04
C THR A 34 -11.52 -20.85 1.12
N LYS A 35 -10.38 -21.46 0.79
CA LYS A 35 -9.49 -22.15 1.75
C LYS A 35 -8.35 -21.27 2.28
N LEU A 36 -8.26 -20.02 1.82
CA LEU A 36 -7.20 -19.10 2.21
C LEU A 36 -7.44 -18.62 3.64
N ASN A 37 -6.65 -19.12 4.58
CA ASN A 37 -6.71 -18.78 6.00
C ASN A 37 -5.73 -17.66 6.34
N GLU A 38 -4.56 -17.65 5.70
CA GLU A 38 -3.53 -16.63 5.87
C GLU A 38 -3.37 -15.81 4.60
N PHE A 39 -3.78 -14.54 4.65
CA PHE A 39 -3.55 -13.59 3.56
C PHE A 39 -2.74 -12.40 4.06
N HIS A 40 -1.48 -12.37 3.67
CA HIS A 40 -0.59 -11.24 3.88
C HIS A 40 -0.33 -10.57 2.55
N PHE A 41 -0.32 -9.24 2.54
CA PHE A 41 -0.04 -8.51 1.32
C PHE A 41 0.70 -7.20 1.56
N SER A 42 1.37 -6.71 0.52
CA SER A 42 1.81 -5.34 0.36
C SER A 42 1.56 -4.96 -1.10
N ILE A 43 0.65 -4.02 -1.28
CA ILE A 43 0.11 -3.64 -2.59
C ILE A 43 0.26 -2.14 -2.74
N THR A 44 1.05 -1.75 -3.73
CA THR A 44 1.16 -0.36 -4.18
C THR A 44 0.36 -0.21 -5.45
N SER A 45 -0.58 0.74 -5.46
CA SER A 45 -1.36 1.08 -6.64
C SER A 45 -1.13 2.55 -6.99
N HIS A 46 -0.75 2.81 -8.23
CA HIS A 46 -0.61 4.13 -8.79
C HIS A 46 -1.85 4.43 -9.62
N ILE A 47 -2.32 5.67 -9.61
CA ILE A 47 -3.29 6.15 -10.59
C ILE A 47 -2.67 7.29 -11.38
N SER A 48 -2.95 7.34 -12.67
CA SER A 48 -2.56 8.43 -13.55
C SER A 48 -3.74 9.33 -13.88
N ASN A 49 -3.47 10.52 -14.39
CA ASN A 49 -4.48 11.44 -14.87
C ASN A 49 -5.51 11.83 -13.79
N VAL A 50 -4.99 12.20 -12.62
CA VAL A 50 -5.78 12.69 -11.48
C VAL A 50 -6.36 14.08 -11.81
N MET A 51 -7.36 14.11 -12.69
CA MET A 51 -8.19 15.29 -12.97
C MET A 51 -9.29 15.32 -11.91
N LYS A 52 -9.11 16.21 -10.93
CA LYS A 52 -9.92 16.34 -9.72
C LYS A 52 -11.42 16.26 -9.98
N LEU A 53 -12.05 15.19 -9.49
CA LEU A 53 -13.33 15.19 -8.76
C LEU A 53 -13.50 13.78 -8.15
N ASN A 54 -13.58 13.72 -6.81
CA ASN A 54 -13.85 12.52 -5.99
C ASN A 54 -12.72 11.48 -5.85
N LEU A 55 -11.49 11.94 -5.58
CA LEU A 55 -10.41 11.04 -5.20
C LEU A 55 -10.64 10.47 -3.79
N PRO A 56 -10.48 9.15 -3.57
CA PRO A 56 -10.71 8.55 -2.26
C PRO A 56 -9.68 9.03 -1.23
N SER A 57 -10.14 9.50 -0.07
CA SER A 57 -9.23 9.80 1.03
C SER A 57 -8.64 8.51 1.61
N LYS A 58 -7.56 8.63 2.40
CA LYS A 58 -7.06 7.52 3.22
C LYS A 58 -8.17 6.85 4.04
N LYS A 59 -9.09 7.64 4.59
CA LYS A 59 -10.21 7.13 5.41
C LYS A 59 -11.18 6.31 4.55
N ASP A 60 -11.47 6.76 3.34
CA ASP A 60 -12.36 6.05 2.41
C ASP A 60 -11.76 4.69 2.05
N ILE A 61 -10.48 4.64 1.70
CA ILE A 61 -9.77 3.38 1.44
C ILE A 61 -9.75 2.51 2.70
N GLN A 62 -9.39 3.07 3.85
CA GLN A 62 -9.31 2.32 5.11
C GLN A 62 -10.63 1.67 5.51
N GLN A 63 -11.77 2.32 5.22
CA GLN A 63 -13.08 1.77 5.50
C GLN A 63 -13.36 0.48 4.72
N THR A 64 -12.77 0.31 3.54
CA THR A 64 -12.93 -0.91 2.71
C THR A 64 -12.21 -2.13 3.29
N PHE A 65 -11.27 -1.91 4.22
CA PHE A 65 -10.50 -2.96 4.89
C PHE A 65 -11.03 -3.33 6.28
N ILE A 66 -12.14 -2.76 6.74
CA ILE A 66 -12.65 -2.95 8.11
C ILE A 66 -12.95 -4.42 8.46
N HIS A 67 -13.23 -5.26 7.46
CA HIS A 67 -13.54 -6.68 7.66
C HIS A 67 -12.34 -7.61 7.41
N PHE A 68 -11.16 -7.07 7.14
CA PHE A 68 -9.94 -7.88 7.07
C PHE A 68 -9.48 -8.19 8.49
N GLN A 69 -9.17 -9.45 8.76
CA GLN A 69 -8.74 -9.91 10.08
C GLN A 69 -7.36 -9.37 10.46
N THR A 70 -6.51 -9.11 9.47
CA THR A 70 -5.16 -8.58 9.63
C THR A 70 -5.18 -7.08 9.86
N LYS A 71 -4.35 -6.60 10.79
CA LYS A 71 -4.09 -5.17 10.94
C LYS A 71 -3.45 -4.66 9.65
N ASN A 72 -4.13 -3.75 8.96
CA ASN A 72 -3.64 -3.16 7.72
C ASN A 72 -3.15 -1.74 7.96
N ILE A 73 -2.06 -1.38 7.30
CA ILE A 73 -1.55 -0.01 7.28
C ILE A 73 -1.70 0.54 5.87
N ILE A 74 -2.21 1.76 5.79
CA ILE A 74 -2.70 2.37 4.55
C ILE A 74 -2.16 3.79 4.43
N TYR A 75 -1.63 4.08 3.26
CA TYR A 75 -1.20 5.40 2.82
C TYR A 75 -1.86 5.72 1.50
N VAL A 76 -2.27 6.97 1.39
CA VAL A 76 -2.79 7.53 0.15
C VAL A 76 -2.15 8.88 -0.01
N ASP A 77 -1.52 9.07 -1.15
CA ASP A 77 -0.90 10.31 -1.56
C ASP A 77 -1.37 10.73 -2.94
N TYR A 78 -1.38 12.04 -3.12
CA TYR A 78 -1.73 12.67 -4.38
C TYR A 78 -0.66 13.67 -4.73
N PHE A 79 -0.27 13.62 -5.99
CA PHE A 79 0.86 14.30 -6.58
C PHE A 79 0.33 15.20 -7.70
N PRO A 80 -0.08 16.45 -7.36
CA PRO A 80 -0.77 17.32 -8.31
C PRO A 80 0.06 17.70 -9.54
N GLU A 81 1.37 17.87 -9.38
CA GLU A 81 2.26 18.30 -10.48
C GLU A 81 2.42 17.18 -11.52
N SER A 82 2.59 15.95 -11.03
CA SER A 82 2.70 14.69 -11.78
C SER A 82 1.34 14.21 -12.29
N LYS A 83 0.24 14.77 -11.75
CA LYS A 83 -1.14 14.26 -11.92
C LYS A 83 -1.26 12.77 -11.57
N LYS A 84 -0.55 12.34 -10.52
CA LYS A 84 -0.52 10.95 -10.05
C LYS A 84 -1.17 10.82 -8.68
N GLY A 85 -1.66 9.64 -8.38
CA GLY A 85 -2.00 9.22 -7.04
C GLY A 85 -1.26 7.94 -6.70
N LEU A 86 -0.97 7.73 -5.43
CA LEU A 86 -0.37 6.52 -4.91
C LEU A 86 -1.21 6.04 -3.72
N CYS A 87 -1.46 4.75 -3.68
CA CYS A 87 -1.99 4.11 -2.50
C CYS A 87 -1.16 2.85 -2.20
N HIS A 88 -0.54 2.84 -1.02
CA HIS A 88 0.17 1.67 -0.52
C HIS A 88 -0.57 1.11 0.70
N ILE A 89 -0.90 -0.18 0.63
CA ILE A 89 -1.67 -0.90 1.65
C ILE A 89 -0.92 -2.20 1.93
N TYR A 90 -0.64 -2.48 3.20
CA TYR A 90 0.00 -3.73 3.58
C TYR A 90 -0.49 -4.30 4.92
N SER A 91 -0.35 -5.60 5.09
CA SER A 91 -0.60 -6.33 6.34
C SER A 91 0.55 -6.14 7.32
N TYR A 92 0.24 -5.88 8.59
CA TYR A 92 1.24 -5.76 9.67
C TYR A 92 1.30 -7.05 10.50
N PRO A 93 2.50 -7.55 10.86
CA PRO A 93 3.82 -7.10 10.40
C PRO A 93 4.03 -7.41 8.91
N SER A 94 4.68 -6.49 8.20
CA SER A 94 4.97 -6.70 6.77
C SER A 94 6.25 -7.52 6.60
N LYS A 95 6.20 -8.54 5.74
CA LYS A 95 7.36 -9.33 5.32
C LYS A 95 7.93 -8.87 3.96
N MET A 96 7.56 -7.68 3.51
CA MET A 96 8.08 -7.13 2.25
C MET A 96 9.58 -6.84 2.35
N ILE A 97 10.31 -7.14 1.28
CA ILE A 97 11.76 -6.89 1.17
C ILE A 97 12.02 -5.51 0.54
N TYR A 98 11.08 -5.04 -0.29
CA TYR A 98 11.14 -3.74 -0.94
C TYR A 98 9.99 -2.85 -0.46
N TYR A 99 10.31 -1.62 -0.07
CA TYR A 99 9.33 -0.57 0.19
C TYR A 99 9.54 0.56 -0.82
N GLY A 100 8.82 0.48 -1.94
CA GLY A 100 8.87 1.48 -2.99
C GLY A 100 8.00 2.71 -2.71
N ASP A 101 8.41 3.81 -3.32
CA ASP A 101 7.68 5.07 -3.44
C ASP A 101 7.24 5.64 -2.09
N ILE A 102 8.18 5.64 -1.15
CA ILE A 102 7.99 6.26 0.15
C ILE A 102 7.84 7.76 -0.05
N THR A 103 6.77 8.31 0.53
CA THR A 103 6.35 9.71 0.38
C THR A 103 6.48 10.46 1.71
N ASN A 104 6.11 11.74 1.71
CA ASN A 104 6.08 12.58 2.90
C ASN A 104 5.08 12.06 3.97
N GLN A 105 4.12 11.20 3.59
CA GLN A 105 3.16 10.54 4.49
C GLN A 105 3.70 9.27 5.15
N PHE A 106 4.97 8.92 4.90
CA PHE A 106 5.62 7.83 5.60
C PHE A 106 5.57 8.03 7.11
N PRO A 107 4.89 7.15 7.87
CA PRO A 107 4.66 7.37 9.29
C PRO A 107 5.82 6.82 10.14
N GLY A 108 6.88 6.31 9.50
CA GLY A 108 7.89 5.51 10.18
C GLY A 108 7.36 4.14 10.60
N GLY A 109 7.94 3.60 11.67
CA GLY A 109 7.65 2.27 12.21
C GLY A 109 8.79 1.29 11.95
N LEU A 110 8.78 0.14 12.61
CA LEU A 110 9.82 -0.87 12.43
C LEU A 110 9.49 -1.79 11.25
N TYR A 111 10.40 -1.89 10.28
CA TYR A 111 10.26 -2.74 9.09
C TYR A 111 11.42 -3.73 8.98
N GLU A 112 11.37 -4.80 9.80
CA GLU A 112 12.47 -5.77 9.98
C GLU A 112 12.93 -6.48 8.71
N TYR A 113 12.03 -6.65 7.73
CA TYR A 113 12.28 -7.43 6.52
C TYR A 113 12.67 -6.57 5.31
N VAL A 114 12.49 -5.24 5.39
CA VAL A 114 12.79 -4.34 4.27
C VAL A 114 14.31 -4.19 4.15
N ARG A 115 14.81 -4.33 2.91
CA ARG A 115 16.23 -4.23 2.55
C ARG A 115 16.48 -3.17 1.49
N GLN A 116 15.44 -2.78 0.76
CA GLN A 116 15.52 -1.77 -0.27
C GLN A 116 14.35 -0.81 -0.11
N VAL A 117 14.64 0.47 -0.24
CA VAL A 117 13.63 1.54 -0.23
C VAL A 117 13.82 2.42 -1.46
N SER A 118 12.73 2.96 -2.00
CA SER A 118 12.79 4.08 -2.93
C SER A 118 11.97 5.24 -2.40
N LEU A 119 12.41 6.45 -2.74
CA LEU A 119 11.72 7.69 -2.43
C LEU A 119 10.92 8.14 -3.64
N PHE A 120 9.73 8.70 -3.40
CA PHE A 120 9.03 9.48 -4.41
C PHE A 120 8.51 10.79 -3.79
N ASP A 121 8.95 11.92 -4.32
CA ASP A 121 8.48 13.24 -3.94
C ASP A 121 8.21 14.19 -5.11
N GLU A 122 7.25 15.07 -4.88
CA GLU A 122 7.10 16.33 -5.61
C GLU A 122 7.59 17.53 -4.81
N LYS A 123 7.78 17.36 -3.50
CA LYS A 123 8.26 18.38 -2.58
C LYS A 123 9.44 17.81 -1.81
N PRO A 124 10.61 18.47 -1.82
CA PRO A 124 11.80 17.99 -1.14
C PRO A 124 11.50 17.61 0.31
N PHE A 125 11.77 16.36 0.68
CA PHE A 125 11.68 15.86 2.05
C PHE A 125 12.80 14.87 2.39
N GLU A 126 13.84 14.81 1.57
CA GLU A 126 14.91 13.81 1.62
C GLU A 126 15.64 13.83 2.96
N HIS A 127 15.84 15.02 3.54
CA HIS A 127 16.45 15.16 4.87
C HIS A 127 15.58 14.57 5.98
N GLU A 128 14.27 14.83 5.97
CA GLU A 128 13.35 14.26 6.95
C GLU A 128 13.16 12.76 6.72
N PHE A 129 13.19 12.33 5.46
CA PHE A 129 13.18 10.95 5.06
C PHE A 129 14.36 10.20 5.68
N LEU A 130 15.60 10.66 5.51
CA LEU A 130 16.79 10.00 6.09
C LEU A 130 16.68 9.86 7.62
N LEU A 131 16.17 10.89 8.31
CA LEU A 131 15.93 10.84 9.76
C LEU A 131 14.84 9.81 10.15
N ARG A 132 13.79 9.66 9.33
CA ARG A 132 12.73 8.65 9.56
C ARG A 132 13.24 7.25 9.23
N ILE A 133 14.01 7.07 8.15
CA ILE A 133 14.61 5.80 7.75
C ILE A 133 15.54 5.27 8.85
N GLN A 134 16.43 6.10 9.40
CA GLN A 134 17.35 5.71 10.47
C GLN A 134 16.63 5.03 11.66
N LYS A 135 15.39 5.45 11.96
CA LYS A 135 14.60 4.91 13.07
C LYS A 135 13.70 3.74 12.68
N SER A 136 13.51 3.52 11.38
CA SER A 136 12.47 2.63 10.85
C SER A 136 13.01 1.32 10.30
N PHE A 137 14.29 1.28 9.92
CA PHE A 137 14.94 0.13 9.29
C PHE A 137 16.20 -0.24 10.12
N PRO A 138 16.16 -1.32 10.91
CA PRO A 138 17.30 -1.75 11.72
C PRO A 138 18.45 -2.35 10.90
#